data_AF-A0A7C4VKJ7-F1
#
_entry.id   AF-A0A7C4VKJ7-F1
#
_cell.length_a   1.000
_cell.length_b   1.000
_cell.length_c   1.000
_cell.angle_alpha   90.00
_cell.angle_beta   90.00
_cell.angle_gamma   90.00
#
_symmetry.space_group_name_H-M   'P 1'
#
loop_
_entity.id
_entity.type
_entity.pdbx_description
1 polymer ?
#
loop_
_entity_poly.entity_id
_entity_poly.type
_entity_poly.pdbx_seq_one_letter_code
_entity_poly.pdbx_strand_id
1 'polypeptide(L)'
;MYFKLLKDNQQLFDIFVAKQEYSGKKDEHGRFLCRFSNYKDVLKSIVSEYLVSKGFYVEWPENYKFAAYLTHDIDSVYPSWKYILFTATKYALKLNPKKSLKRLVAKIRNDNLNPYWNFERKYEAKSSFCFKATTQDI
;
A
#
# COMPACT_ATOMS: atom_id res chain seq x y z
N MET A 1 -14.11 -22.73 5.21
CA MET A 1 -14.28 -23.86 4.28
C MET A 1 -12.99 -24.14 3.50
N TYR A 2 -12.44 -23.17 2.77
CA TYR A 2 -11.16 -23.31 2.06
C TYR A 2 -9.94 -23.64 2.96
N PHE A 3 -9.94 -23.18 4.21
CA PHE A 3 -8.84 -23.41 5.15
C PHE A 3 -8.59 -24.90 5.46
N LYS A 4 -9.64 -25.72 5.53
CA LYS A 4 -9.49 -27.17 5.72
C LYS A 4 -8.86 -27.82 4.49
N LEU A 5 -9.36 -27.47 3.31
CA LEU A 5 -8.83 -27.96 2.02
C LEU A 5 -7.34 -27.61 1.85
N LEU A 6 -6.92 -26.39 2.19
CA LEU A 6 -5.52 -26.00 2.09
C LEU A 6 -4.65 -26.73 3.11
N LYS A 7 -5.15 -26.99 4.33
CA LYS A 7 -4.39 -27.73 5.36
C LYS A 7 -3.98 -29.13 4.93
N ASP A 8 -4.79 -29.79 4.10
CA ASP A 8 -4.47 -31.12 3.56
C ASP A 8 -3.29 -31.08 2.56
N ASN A 9 -2.92 -29.90 2.05
CA ASN A 9 -1.74 -29.67 1.23
C ASN A 9 -0.78 -28.69 1.92
N GLN A 10 0.18 -29.23 2.66
CA GLN A 10 1.14 -28.44 3.44
C GLN A 10 1.89 -27.39 2.61
N GLN A 11 2.23 -27.69 1.36
CA GLN A 11 2.95 -26.76 0.50
C GLN A 11 2.09 -25.53 0.15
N LEU A 12 0.84 -25.75 -0.27
CA LEU A 12 -0.09 -24.66 -0.56
C LEU A 12 -0.47 -23.88 0.71
N PHE A 13 -0.62 -24.58 1.83
CA PHE A 13 -0.90 -23.95 3.11
C PHE A 13 0.24 -23.01 3.54
N ASP A 14 1.49 -23.45 3.42
CA ASP A 14 2.67 -22.66 3.76
C ASP A 14 2.77 -21.37 2.92
N ILE A 15 2.36 -21.41 1.64
CA ILE A 15 2.25 -20.22 0.78
C ILE A 15 1.10 -19.33 1.25
N PHE A 16 -0.08 -19.90 1.49
CA PHE A 16 -1.29 -19.17 1.88
C PHE A 16 -1.10 -18.36 3.18
N VAL A 17 -0.37 -18.91 4.15
CA VAL A 17 -0.07 -18.21 5.41
C VAL A 17 1.21 -17.38 5.36
N ALA A 18 1.82 -17.23 4.18
CA ALA A 18 3.07 -16.52 3.96
C ALA A 18 4.20 -16.97 4.91
N LYS A 19 4.32 -18.28 5.19
CA LYS A 19 5.22 -18.83 6.22
C LYS A 19 6.66 -18.34 6.06
N GLN A 20 7.15 -18.27 4.82
CA GLN A 20 8.51 -17.81 4.52
C GLN A 20 8.74 -16.33 4.87
N GLU A 21 7.71 -15.49 4.80
CA GLU A 21 7.82 -14.09 5.19
C GLU A 21 7.98 -13.93 6.71
N TYR A 22 7.24 -14.74 7.48
CA TYR A 22 7.28 -14.69 8.94
C TYR A 22 8.53 -15.37 9.53
N SER A 23 8.96 -16.52 8.98
CA SER A 23 10.04 -17.33 9.55
C SER A 23 11.34 -17.31 8.74
N GLY A 24 11.36 -16.69 7.57
CA GLY A 24 12.49 -16.74 6.64
C GLY A 24 13.52 -15.63 6.86
N LYS A 25 14.52 -15.64 5.97
CA LYS A 25 15.58 -14.62 5.95
C LYS A 25 14.98 -13.26 5.62
N LYS A 26 15.43 -12.25 6.37
CA LYS A 26 15.09 -10.85 6.17
C LYS A 26 16.31 -10.06 5.71
N ASP A 27 16.09 -8.95 5.03
CA ASP A 27 17.15 -7.99 4.77
C ASP A 27 17.46 -7.14 6.02
N GLU A 28 18.40 -6.20 5.89
CA GLU A 28 18.83 -5.31 6.98
C GLU A 28 17.69 -4.41 7.51
N HIS A 29 16.60 -4.27 6.76
CA HIS A 29 15.41 -3.52 7.15
C HIS A 29 14.30 -4.42 7.69
N GLY A 30 14.57 -5.71 7.92
CA GLY A 30 13.57 -6.66 8.41
C GLY A 30 12.54 -7.10 7.36
N ARG A 31 12.77 -6.82 6.07
CA ARG A 31 11.84 -7.15 4.99
C ARG A 31 12.13 -8.53 4.42
N PHE A 32 11.07 -9.28 4.11
CA PHE A 32 11.18 -10.47 3.29
C PHE A 32 11.16 -10.09 1.81
N LEU A 33 12.25 -10.38 1.10
CA LEU A 33 12.39 -10.06 -0.32
C LEU A 33 12.06 -11.30 -1.17
N CYS A 34 11.47 -11.08 -2.34
CA CYS A 34 11.17 -12.16 -3.30
C CYS A 34 12.40 -13.03 -3.63
N ARG A 35 13.61 -12.47 -3.60
CA ARG A 35 14.85 -13.24 -3.81
C ARG A 35 15.07 -14.34 -2.75
N PHE A 36 14.49 -14.20 -1.56
CA PHE A 36 14.55 -15.19 -0.49
C PHE A 36 13.43 -16.24 -0.58
N SER A 37 12.39 -15.99 -1.38
CA SER A 37 11.30 -16.94 -1.61
C SER A 37 11.78 -18.17 -2.37
N ASN A 38 11.28 -19.35 -2.00
CA ASN A 38 11.45 -20.57 -2.82
C ASN A 38 10.51 -20.56 -4.03
N TYR A 39 9.47 -19.72 -4.01
CA TYR A 39 8.51 -19.54 -5.09
C TYR A 39 8.92 -18.32 -5.91
N LYS A 40 9.57 -18.58 -7.06
CA LYS A 40 10.18 -17.53 -7.90
C LYS A 40 9.22 -16.92 -8.92
N ASP A 41 8.19 -17.66 -9.30
CA ASP A 41 7.19 -17.17 -10.23
C ASP A 41 6.16 -16.31 -9.51
N VAL A 42 6.39 -14.99 -9.54
CA VAL A 42 5.51 -13.99 -8.91
C VAL A 42 4.25 -13.72 -9.72
N LEU A 43 4.22 -14.14 -11.00
CA LEU A 43 3.05 -13.96 -11.86
C LEU A 43 2.04 -15.09 -11.68
N LYS A 44 2.48 -16.22 -11.11
CA LYS A 44 1.63 -17.38 -10.86
C LYS A 44 1.00 -17.34 -9.48
N SER A 45 -0.33 -17.33 -9.46
CA SER A 45 -1.12 -17.30 -8.24
C SER A 45 -1.52 -18.72 -7.79
N ILE A 46 -0.53 -19.54 -7.45
CA ILE A 46 -0.67 -20.99 -7.25
C ILE A 46 -1.82 -21.35 -6.28
N VAL A 47 -1.95 -20.63 -5.17
CA VAL A 47 -3.02 -20.88 -4.18
C VAL A 47 -4.39 -20.53 -4.76
N SER A 48 -4.52 -19.38 -5.42
CA SER A 48 -5.77 -18.93 -6.03
C SER A 48 -6.20 -19.88 -7.17
N GLU A 49 -5.28 -20.26 -8.05
CA GLU A 49 -5.52 -21.23 -9.12
C GLU A 49 -6.02 -22.58 -8.57
N TYR A 50 -5.39 -23.07 -7.50
CA TYR A 50 -5.82 -24.30 -6.84
C TYR A 50 -7.24 -24.18 -6.27
N LEU A 51 -7.54 -23.09 -5.56
CA LEU A 51 -8.87 -22.86 -5.00
C LEU A 51 -9.95 -22.78 -6.09
N VAL A 52 -9.69 -22.06 -7.17
CA VAL A 52 -10.57 -21.99 -8.35
C VAL A 52 -10.80 -23.37 -8.95
N SER A 53 -9.76 -24.20 -9.07
CA SER A 53 -9.89 -25.58 -9.57
C SER A 53 -10.75 -26.49 -8.66
N LYS A 54 -10.94 -26.10 -7.39
CA LYS A 54 -11.76 -26.80 -6.40
C LYS A 54 -13.16 -26.20 -6.26
N GLY A 55 -13.55 -25.29 -7.15
CA GLY A 55 -14.87 -24.68 -7.17
C GLY A 55 -15.02 -23.46 -6.25
N PHE A 56 -13.92 -22.90 -5.74
CA PHE A 56 -13.96 -21.65 -4.99
C PHE A 56 -13.78 -20.47 -5.93
N TYR A 57 -14.84 -19.70 -6.12
CA TYR A 57 -14.84 -18.49 -6.95
C TYR A 57 -15.08 -17.26 -6.08
N VAL A 58 -14.51 -16.13 -6.49
CA VAL A 58 -14.82 -14.83 -5.88
C VAL A 58 -15.92 -14.20 -6.73
N GLU A 59 -17.05 -13.90 -6.11
CA GLU A 59 -18.14 -13.15 -6.73
C GLU A 59 -18.13 -11.73 -6.19
N TRP A 60 -18.18 -10.77 -7.10
CA TRP A 60 -18.34 -9.36 -6.76
C TRP A 60 -19.79 -8.95 -6.95
N PRO A 61 -20.30 -7.98 -6.17
CA PRO A 61 -21.61 -7.39 -6.41
C PRO A 61 -21.76 -6.96 -7.88
N GLU A 62 -22.99 -6.97 -8.38
CA GLU A 62 -23.32 -6.47 -9.73
C GLU A 62 -22.59 -7.19 -10.88
N ASN A 63 -22.14 -8.43 -10.67
CA ASN A 63 -21.40 -9.23 -11.65
C ASN A 63 -20.09 -8.56 -12.14
N TYR A 64 -19.46 -7.73 -11.30
CA TYR A 64 -18.14 -7.18 -11.63
C TYR A 64 -17.09 -8.29 -11.73
N LYS A 65 -16.13 -8.13 -12.65
CA LYS A 65 -15.06 -9.12 -12.88
C LYS A 65 -13.89 -8.96 -11.93
N PHE A 66 -13.72 -7.79 -11.35
CA PHE A 66 -12.65 -7.45 -10.42
C PHE A 66 -13.10 -6.34 -9.49
N ALA A 67 -12.41 -6.21 -8.37
CA ALA A 67 -12.50 -5.04 -7.50
C ALA A 67 -11.19 -4.25 -7.59
N ALA A 68 -11.30 -2.92 -7.52
CA ALA A 68 -10.17 -2.03 -7.30
C ALA A 68 -10.29 -1.47 -5.88
N TYR A 69 -9.20 -1.54 -5.12
CA TYR A 69 -9.14 -0.99 -3.77
C TYR A 69 -8.14 0.16 -3.74
N LEU A 70 -8.61 1.35 -3.37
CA LEU A 70 -7.80 2.54 -3.25
C LEU A 70 -7.40 2.73 -1.78
N THR A 71 -6.10 2.72 -1.53
CA THR A 71 -5.53 3.00 -0.21
C THR A 71 -4.54 4.14 -0.29
N HIS A 72 -4.57 4.98 0.75
CA HIS A 72 -3.64 6.07 0.93
C HIS A 72 -2.87 5.87 2.23
N ASP A 73 -1.56 5.64 2.09
CA ASP A 73 -0.65 5.65 3.23
C ASP A 73 -0.33 7.11 3.58
N ILE A 74 -0.79 7.53 4.75
CA ILE A 74 -0.58 8.88 5.27
C ILE A 74 0.47 8.81 6.37
N ASP A 75 1.71 9.09 5.98
CA ASP A 75 2.87 9.15 6.90
C ASP A 75 2.77 10.32 7.88
N SER A 76 2.21 11.44 7.45
CA SER A 76 2.02 12.63 8.28
C SER A 76 0.75 13.36 7.90
N VAL A 77 -0.24 13.33 8.80
CA VAL A 77 -1.51 14.07 8.65
C VAL A 77 -1.24 15.57 8.65
N TYR A 78 -0.33 16.01 9.52
CA TYR A 78 0.02 17.41 9.71
C TYR A 78 1.54 17.55 9.67
N PRO A 79 2.15 17.69 8.47
CA PRO A 79 3.59 17.84 8.38
C PRO A 79 4.06 19.05 9.21
N SER A 80 5.10 18.85 10.01
CA SER A 80 5.67 19.90 10.84
C SER A 80 6.31 21.02 10.02
N TRP A 81 6.48 22.19 10.63
CA TRP A 81 7.16 23.32 9.97
C TRP A 81 8.57 22.98 9.51
N LYS A 82 9.30 22.16 10.28
CA LYS A 82 10.64 21.69 9.91
C LYS A 82 10.63 20.91 8.60
N TYR A 83 9.72 19.94 8.46
CA TYR A 83 9.57 19.16 7.23
C TYR A 83 9.19 20.04 6.03
N ILE A 84 8.27 20.99 6.23
CA ILE A 84 7.80 21.87 5.17
C ILE A 84 8.93 22.77 4.68
N LEU A 85 9.67 23.39 5.59
CA LEU A 85 10.82 24.25 5.26
C LEU A 85 11.92 23.45 4.54
N PHE A 86 12.29 22.29 5.08
CA PHE A 86 13.29 21.42 4.46
C PHE A 86 12.91 21.02 3.04
N THR A 87 11.65 20.67 2.82
CA THR A 87 11.23 20.28 1.49
C THR A 87 11.07 21.48 0.55
N ALA A 88 10.63 22.65 1.04
CA ALA A 88 10.55 23.88 0.27
C ALA A 88 11.94 24.32 -0.23
N THR A 89 12.97 24.28 0.63
CA THR A 89 14.36 24.58 0.23
C THR A 89 14.86 23.57 -0.80
N LYS A 90 14.62 22.26 -0.59
CA LYS A 90 14.96 21.22 -1.56
C LYS A 90 14.33 21.46 -2.94
N TYR A 91 13.07 21.89 -3.01
CA TYR A 91 12.41 22.20 -4.29
C TYR A 91 12.90 23.49 -4.94
N ALA A 92 13.26 24.51 -4.13
CA ALA A 92 13.87 25.74 -4.63
C ALA A 92 15.24 25.44 -5.26
N LEU A 93 16.06 24.61 -4.61
CA LEU A 93 17.35 24.15 -5.13
C LEU A 93 17.22 23.32 -6.41
N LYS A 94 16.11 22.59 -6.57
CA LYS A 94 15.78 21.85 -7.81
C LYS A 94 15.14 22.71 -8.91
N LEU A 95 15.31 24.05 -8.84
CA LEU A 95 14.78 25.01 -9.82
C LEU A 95 13.25 24.93 -10.02
N ASN A 96 12.50 24.51 -8.99
CA ASN A 96 11.05 24.49 -9.02
C ASN A 96 10.44 25.42 -7.95
N PRO A 97 10.65 26.75 -8.08
CA PRO A 97 10.25 27.72 -7.06
C PRO A 97 8.73 27.81 -6.90
N LYS A 98 7.97 27.58 -7.98
CA LYS A 98 6.49 27.54 -7.95
C LYS A 98 5.97 26.44 -7.01
N LYS A 99 6.56 25.24 -7.04
CA LYS A 99 6.18 24.16 -6.11
C LYS A 99 6.61 24.45 -4.68
N SER A 100 7.77 25.08 -4.48
CA SER A 100 8.25 25.50 -3.15
C SER A 100 7.27 26.49 -2.49
N LEU A 101 6.91 27.56 -3.20
CA LEU A 101 5.99 28.58 -2.71
C LEU A 101 4.60 28.02 -2.45
N LYS A 102 4.08 27.16 -3.34
CA LYS A 102 2.77 26.51 -3.18
C LYS A 102 2.68 25.72 -1.87
N ARG A 103 3.75 25.03 -1.44
CA ARG A 103 3.75 24.24 -0.20
C ARG A 103 3.73 25.10 1.06
N LEU A 104 4.49 26.20 1.07
CA LEU A 104 4.50 27.16 2.17
C LEU A 104 3.13 27.85 2.31
N VAL A 105 2.57 28.33 1.19
CA VAL A 105 1.26 28.98 1.16
C VAL A 105 0.16 28.02 1.60
N ALA A 106 0.18 26.76 1.14
CA ALA A 106 -0.83 25.76 1.51
C ALA A 106 -0.85 25.48 3.02
N LYS A 107 0.32 25.48 3.70
CA LYS A 107 0.40 25.32 5.15
C LYS A 107 -0.17 26.52 5.91
N ILE A 108 0.12 27.73 5.44
CA ILE A 108 -0.34 28.98 6.08
C ILE A 108 -1.85 29.15 5.90
N ARG A 109 -2.37 28.89 4.70
CA ARG A 109 -3.81 29.03 4.40
C ARG A 109 -4.67 27.90 4.96
N ASN A 110 -4.07 26.84 5.52
CA ASN A 110 -4.75 25.59 5.87
C ASN A 110 -5.64 25.09 4.71
N ASP A 111 -5.16 25.30 3.47
CA ASP A 111 -5.95 25.00 2.29
C ASP A 111 -6.10 23.47 2.20
N ASN A 112 -7.34 22.98 2.06
CA ASN A 112 -7.70 21.59 1.72
C ASN A 112 -7.14 21.12 0.36
N LEU A 113 -6.19 21.85 -0.23
CA LEU A 113 -5.50 21.59 -1.49
C LEU A 113 -4.43 20.49 -1.35
N ASN A 114 -4.59 19.57 -0.39
CA ASN A 114 -3.72 18.42 -0.34
C ASN A 114 -4.06 17.53 -1.56
N PRO A 115 -3.11 17.37 -2.51
CA PRO A 115 -3.37 16.74 -3.80
C PRO A 115 -3.79 15.27 -3.69
N TYR A 116 -3.54 14.63 -2.55
CA TYR A 116 -3.90 13.24 -2.30
C TYR A 116 -5.42 13.04 -2.14
N TRP A 117 -6.16 14.04 -1.65
CA TRP A 117 -7.62 13.94 -1.44
C TRP A 117 -8.47 14.21 -2.69
N ASN A 118 -7.85 14.64 -3.78
CA ASN A 118 -8.58 15.08 -4.97
C ASN A 118 -8.75 13.97 -6.03
N PHE A 119 -8.07 12.83 -5.89
CA PHE A 119 -8.18 11.72 -6.84
C PHE A 119 -9.56 11.06 -6.80
N GLU A 120 -10.09 10.83 -5.59
CA GLU A 120 -11.39 10.21 -5.35
C GLU A 120 -12.54 10.99 -5.96
N ARG A 121 -12.54 12.33 -5.78
CA ARG A 121 -13.59 13.22 -6.27
C ARG A 121 -13.79 13.15 -7.78
N LYS A 122 -12.72 12.86 -8.54
CA LYS A 122 -12.81 12.79 -10.01
C LYS A 122 -13.59 11.56 -10.49
N TYR A 123 -13.57 10.47 -9.72
CA TYR A 123 -14.11 9.18 -10.15
C TYR A 123 -15.22 8.66 -9.23
N GLU A 124 -15.71 9.49 -8.29
CA GLU A 124 -16.65 9.09 -7.25
C GLU A 124 -16.20 7.83 -6.48
N ALA A 125 -14.88 7.64 -6.40
CA ALA A 125 -14.29 6.46 -5.81
C ALA A 125 -14.26 6.58 -4.28
N LYS A 126 -14.33 5.43 -3.61
CA LYS A 126 -14.13 5.34 -2.16
C LYS A 126 -12.70 4.87 -1.89
N SER A 127 -12.01 5.52 -0.96
CA SER A 127 -10.69 5.08 -0.50
C SER A 127 -10.68 4.83 1.00
N SER A 128 -9.67 4.08 1.42
CA SER A 128 -9.33 3.91 2.83
C SER A 128 -8.00 4.61 3.14
N PHE A 129 -7.93 5.25 4.29
CA PHE A 129 -6.77 6.03 4.73
C PHE A 129 -6.08 5.33 5.88
N CYS A 130 -4.82 4.94 5.65
CA CYS A 130 -3.98 4.28 6.64
C CYS A 130 -3.08 5.33 7.28
N PHE A 131 -3.31 5.63 8.55
CA PHE A 131 -2.53 6.63 9.28
C PHE A 131 -1.53 5.95 10.20
N LYS A 132 -0.28 6.44 10.21
CA LYS A 132 0.68 6.02 11.23
C LYS A 132 0.33 6.69 12.56
N ALA A 133 -0.03 5.89 13.55
CA ALA A 133 -0.28 6.36 14.92
C ALA A 133 1.03 6.59 15.71
N THR A 134 1.97 7.34 15.12
CA THR A 134 3.22 7.74 15.79
C THR A 134 3.17 9.21 16.17
N THR A 135 3.70 9.55 17.34
CA THR A 135 3.82 10.93 17.82
C THR A 135 5.11 11.61 17.38
N GLN A 136 6.04 10.86 16.80
CA GLN A 136 7.36 11.34 16.36
C GLN A 136 7.40 11.49 14.84
N ASP A 137 7.90 12.65 14.38
CA ASP A 137 8.32 12.86 13.00
C ASP A 137 9.53 11.95 12.70
N ILE A 138 9.52 11.26 11.55
CA ILE A 138 10.64 10.45 11.05
C ILE A 138 11.65 11.34 10.32
#